data_AF-A0A060Y5A4-F1
#
_entry.id   AF-A0A060Y5A4-F1
#
_cell.length_a   1.000
_cell.length_b   1.000
_cell.length_c   1.000
_cell.angle_alpha   90.00
_cell.angle_beta   90.00
_cell.angle_gamma   90.00
#
_symmetry.space_group_name_H-M   'P 1'
#
loop_
_entity.id
_entity.type
_entity.pdbx_description
1 polymer ?
#
loop_
_entity_poly.entity_id
_entity_poly.type
_entity_poly.pdbx_seq_one_letter_code
_entity_poly.pdbx_strand_id
1 'polypeptide(L)'
;MNKYKSIIKRVGSNHGVEPSIIAGIISRETRAGTGAGLVNGWGDNGNAFGLMQVDKNWHIPRGRWDSEEHLSQATGILVGIIGSVQRKFPSWTKEQQLRGGLAAYNVGLDNVHCYSRVDEMTTGGDYSMDVLARAQFYRRNGY
;
A
#
# COMPACT_ATOMS: atom_id res chain seq x y z
N MET A 1 -4.87 4.38 13.84
CA MET A 1 -3.76 3.44 13.57
C MET A 1 -3.53 2.43 14.70
N ASN A 2 -3.29 2.83 15.96
CA ASN A 2 -2.92 1.91 17.05
C ASN A 2 -3.87 0.73 17.28
N LYS A 3 -5.18 0.89 17.02
CA LYS A 3 -6.18 -0.20 17.00
C LYS A 3 -5.73 -1.41 16.16
N TYR A 4 -5.03 -1.18 15.04
CA TYR A 4 -4.64 -2.20 14.07
C TYR A 4 -3.18 -2.66 14.24
N LYS A 5 -2.43 -2.11 15.20
CA LYS A 5 -0.97 -2.29 15.32
C LYS A 5 -0.57 -3.76 15.40
N SER A 6 -1.25 -4.56 16.22
CA SER A 6 -0.96 -5.99 16.36
C SER A 6 -1.20 -6.78 15.07
N ILE A 7 -2.26 -6.46 14.34
CA ILE A 7 -2.58 -7.10 13.05
C ILE A 7 -1.53 -6.70 12.00
N ILE A 8 -1.20 -5.41 11.91
CA ILE A 8 -0.19 -4.88 10.98
C ILE A 8 1.17 -5.57 11.20
N LYS A 9 1.60 -5.76 12.45
CA LYS A 9 2.85 -6.46 12.77
C LYS A 9 2.84 -7.93 12.37
N ARG A 10 1.73 -8.64 12.61
CA ARG A 10 1.60 -10.05 12.19
C ARG A 10 1.64 -10.19 10.68
N VAL A 11 0.85 -9.38 9.96
CA VAL A 11 0.80 -9.41 8.50
C VAL A 11 2.16 -9.05 7.90
N GLY A 12 2.82 -8.00 8.41
CA GLY A 12 4.16 -7.62 7.98
C GLY A 12 5.16 -8.76 8.14
N SER A 13 5.15 -9.42 9.32
CA SER A 13 5.99 -10.60 9.56
C SER A 13 5.71 -11.75 8.59
N ASN A 14 4.44 -12.04 8.32
CA ASN A 14 4.02 -13.16 7.47
C ASN A 14 4.39 -12.96 5.98
N HIS A 15 4.45 -11.70 5.52
CA HIS A 15 4.75 -11.36 4.13
C HIS A 15 6.19 -10.85 3.92
N GLY A 16 6.99 -10.73 4.98
CA GLY A 16 8.33 -10.15 4.90
C GLY A 16 8.33 -8.64 4.54
N VAL A 17 7.29 -7.92 4.97
CA VAL A 17 7.12 -6.47 4.73
C VAL A 17 7.24 -5.73 6.05
N GLU A 18 8.01 -4.64 6.10
CA GLU A 18 8.10 -3.82 7.31
C GLU A 18 6.70 -3.31 7.73
N PRO A 19 6.27 -3.52 8.98
CA PRO A 19 4.91 -3.13 9.39
C PRO A 19 4.67 -1.61 9.27
N SER A 20 5.73 -0.82 9.33
CA SER A 20 5.70 0.63 9.09
C SER A 20 5.24 1.00 7.67
N ILE A 21 5.58 0.20 6.64
CA ILE A 21 5.14 0.39 5.25
C ILE A 21 3.64 0.14 5.13
N ILE A 22 3.15 -0.96 5.73
CA ILE A 22 1.71 -1.28 5.77
C ILE A 22 0.95 -0.15 6.47
N ALA A 23 1.46 0.36 7.61
CA ALA A 23 0.86 1.50 8.30
C ALA A 23 0.91 2.79 7.45
N GLY A 24 1.98 3.03 6.70
CA GLY A 24 2.10 4.12 5.73
C GLY A 24 1.00 4.08 4.68
N ILE A 25 0.78 2.92 4.05
CA ILE A 25 -0.28 2.70 3.05
C ILE A 25 -1.66 2.91 3.68
N ILE A 26 -1.97 2.26 4.80
CA ILE A 26 -3.26 2.43 5.49
C ILE A 26 -3.53 3.91 5.83
N SER A 27 -2.48 4.64 6.23
CA SER A 27 -2.60 6.07 6.53
C SER A 27 -2.89 6.89 5.28
N ARG A 28 -2.25 6.59 4.15
CA ARG A 28 -2.48 7.27 2.86
C ARG A 28 -3.87 6.96 2.32
N GLU A 29 -4.24 5.68 2.27
CA GLU A 29 -5.47 5.19 1.64
C GLU A 29 -6.74 5.62 2.38
N THR A 30 -6.75 5.45 3.70
CA THR A 30 -8.02 5.54 4.45
C THR A 30 -7.96 6.40 5.69
N ARG A 31 -6.81 7.03 5.97
CA ARG A 31 -6.55 7.65 7.28
C ARG A 31 -6.81 6.65 8.44
N ALA A 32 -6.49 5.36 8.23
CA ALA A 32 -6.85 4.26 9.13
C ALA A 32 -8.36 4.08 9.34
N GLY A 33 -9.14 4.22 8.28
CA GLY A 33 -10.59 4.02 8.25
C GLY A 33 -11.43 5.24 8.61
N THR A 34 -10.83 6.42 8.81
CA THR A 34 -11.53 7.66 9.17
C THR A 34 -11.51 8.72 8.07
N GLY A 35 -10.99 8.39 6.89
CA GLY A 35 -10.97 9.29 5.74
C GLY A 35 -12.38 9.63 5.28
N ALA A 36 -12.58 10.88 4.85
CA ALA A 36 -13.84 11.30 4.24
C ALA A 36 -14.12 10.49 2.97
N GLY A 37 -15.39 10.17 2.72
CA GLY A 37 -15.82 9.39 1.55
C GLY A 37 -15.78 7.86 1.73
N LEU A 38 -15.32 7.35 2.87
CA LEU A 38 -15.42 5.92 3.18
C LEU A 38 -16.81 5.57 3.71
N VAL A 39 -17.46 4.59 3.08
CA VAL A 39 -18.75 4.04 3.52
C VAL A 39 -18.61 2.55 3.74
N ASN A 40 -18.67 2.10 5.01
CA ASN A 40 -18.49 0.69 5.39
C ASN A 40 -17.20 0.05 4.83
N GLY A 41 -16.12 0.83 4.73
CA GLY A 41 -14.84 0.40 4.20
C GLY A 41 -14.66 0.56 2.69
N TRP A 42 -15.71 0.95 1.96
CA TRP A 42 -15.64 1.24 0.54
C TRP A 42 -15.27 2.69 0.27
N GLY A 43 -14.29 2.93 -0.58
CA GLY A 43 -13.91 4.23 -1.14
C GLY A 43 -13.90 4.18 -2.66
N ASP A 44 -13.37 5.24 -3.28
CA ASP A 44 -13.29 5.42 -4.74
C ASP A 44 -14.61 5.07 -5.45
N ASN A 45 -15.70 5.75 -5.09
CA ASN A 45 -17.05 5.50 -5.63
C ASN A 45 -17.50 4.02 -5.55
N GLY A 46 -17.02 3.28 -4.54
CA GLY A 46 -17.34 1.89 -4.31
C GLY A 46 -16.45 0.90 -5.07
N ASN A 47 -15.33 1.33 -5.64
CA ASN A 47 -14.38 0.45 -6.33
C ASN A 47 -13.29 -0.11 -5.40
N ALA A 48 -12.89 0.63 -4.38
CA ALA A 48 -11.80 0.24 -3.51
C ALA A 48 -12.28 -0.16 -2.11
N PHE A 49 -11.74 -1.26 -1.57
CA PHE A 49 -12.22 -1.87 -0.33
C PHE A 49 -11.17 -1.92 0.79
N GLY A 50 -11.61 -1.62 2.01
CA GLY A 50 -10.88 -1.85 3.25
C GLY A 50 -9.73 -0.89 3.53
N LEU A 51 -9.03 -1.11 4.64
CA LEU A 51 -8.01 -0.18 5.16
C LEU A 51 -6.89 0.18 4.17
N MET A 52 -6.60 -0.74 3.25
CA MET A 52 -5.59 -0.61 2.18
C MET A 52 -6.21 -0.50 0.76
N GLN A 53 -7.53 -0.29 0.66
CA GLN A 53 -8.24 0.06 -0.59
C GLN A 53 -7.94 -0.87 -1.78
N VAL A 54 -8.18 -2.17 -1.60
CA VAL A 54 -8.06 -3.16 -2.68
C VAL A 54 -9.12 -2.89 -3.75
N ASP A 55 -8.71 -2.65 -4.99
CA ASP A 55 -9.60 -2.39 -6.12
C ASP A 55 -10.32 -3.67 -6.58
N LYS A 56 -11.66 -3.63 -6.53
CA LYS A 56 -12.55 -4.74 -6.88
C LYS A 56 -12.51 -5.10 -8.38
N ASN A 57 -12.08 -4.18 -9.22
CA ASN A 57 -12.01 -4.39 -10.67
C ASN A 57 -10.86 -5.34 -11.06
N TRP A 58 -9.86 -5.50 -10.19
CA TRP A 58 -8.69 -6.34 -10.41
C TRP A 58 -8.60 -7.53 -9.44
N HIS A 59 -9.24 -7.42 -8.28
CA HIS A 59 -9.18 -8.43 -7.23
C HIS A 59 -10.55 -8.62 -6.58
N ILE A 60 -10.87 -9.84 -6.13
CA ILE A 60 -12.04 -10.08 -5.29
C ILE A 60 -11.65 -9.73 -3.85
N PRO A 61 -12.20 -8.68 -3.22
CA PRO A 61 -11.83 -8.30 -1.85
C PRO A 61 -12.24 -9.38 -0.84
N ARG A 62 -11.41 -9.60 0.19
CA ARG A 62 -11.56 -10.68 1.18
C ARG A 62 -11.63 -10.15 2.60
N GLY A 63 -12.35 -10.88 3.45
CA GLY A 63 -12.54 -10.54 4.85
C GLY A 63 -13.33 -9.26 5.09
N ARG A 64 -13.36 -8.83 6.36
CA ARG A 64 -13.91 -7.51 6.71
C ARG A 64 -12.92 -6.40 6.33
N TRP A 65 -13.45 -5.22 6.07
CA TRP A 65 -12.69 -4.03 5.66
C TRP A 65 -11.51 -3.67 6.58
N ASP A 66 -11.60 -4.02 7.87
CA ASP A 66 -10.58 -3.78 8.91
C ASP A 66 -9.91 -5.06 9.45
N SER A 67 -10.07 -6.20 8.77
CA SER A 67 -9.59 -7.51 9.22
C SER A 67 -8.13 -7.81 8.86
N GLU A 68 -7.56 -8.79 9.55
CA GLU A 68 -6.25 -9.38 9.21
C GLU A 68 -6.25 -10.03 7.83
N GLU A 69 -7.34 -10.68 7.44
CA GLU A 69 -7.50 -11.27 6.10
C GLU A 69 -7.39 -10.20 5.01
N HIS A 70 -8.04 -9.05 5.20
CA HIS A 70 -7.94 -7.91 4.27
C HIS A 70 -6.52 -7.36 4.18
N LEU A 71 -5.88 -7.10 5.32
CA LEU A 71 -4.49 -6.61 5.35
C LEU A 71 -3.52 -7.62 4.70
N SER A 72 -3.72 -8.91 4.95
CA SER A 72 -2.92 -9.98 4.36
C SER A 72 -3.09 -10.05 2.84
N GLN A 73 -4.33 -9.92 2.33
CA GLN A 73 -4.58 -9.85 0.89
C GLN A 73 -3.86 -8.65 0.25
N ALA A 74 -4.08 -7.45 0.78
CA ALA A 74 -3.50 -6.22 0.24
C ALA A 74 -1.97 -6.23 0.28
N THR A 75 -1.38 -6.75 1.37
CA THR A 75 0.07 -6.89 1.49
C THR A 75 0.63 -7.93 0.50
N GLY A 76 -0.08 -9.04 0.27
CA GLY A 76 0.29 -10.00 -0.77
C GLY A 76 0.28 -9.41 -2.18
N ILE A 77 -0.72 -8.57 -2.49
CA ILE A 77 -0.78 -7.82 -3.75
C ILE A 77 0.44 -6.90 -3.89
N LEU A 78 0.77 -6.13 -2.83
CA LEU A 78 1.96 -5.29 -2.81
C LEU A 78 3.25 -6.08 -3.09
N VAL A 79 3.43 -7.23 -2.44
CA VAL A 79 4.61 -8.10 -2.67
C VAL A 79 4.68 -8.55 -4.13
N GLY A 80 3.56 -8.96 -4.71
CA GLY A 80 3.48 -9.33 -6.13
C GLY A 80 3.85 -8.17 -7.07
N ILE A 81 3.36 -6.97 -6.77
CA ILE A 81 3.66 -5.75 -7.53
C ILE A 81 5.15 -5.39 -7.42
N ILE A 82 5.74 -5.43 -6.21
CA ILE A 82 7.18 -5.21 -6.01
C ILE A 82 7.97 -6.22 -6.86
N GLY A 83 7.61 -7.50 -6.84
CA GLY A 83 8.25 -8.52 -7.69
C GLY A 83 8.18 -8.19 -9.19
N SER A 84 7.07 -7.62 -9.65
CA SER A 84 6.91 -7.15 -11.04
C SER A 84 7.79 -5.94 -11.36
N VAL A 85 7.91 -4.99 -10.43
CA VAL A 85 8.83 -3.85 -10.57
C VAL A 85 10.29 -4.32 -10.61
N GLN A 86 10.67 -5.31 -9.79
CA GLN A 86 12.01 -5.90 -9.81
C GLN A 86 12.34 -6.52 -11.18
N ARG A 87 11.38 -7.19 -11.82
CA ARG A 87 11.54 -7.74 -13.18
C ARG A 87 11.60 -6.66 -14.26
N LYS A 88 10.76 -5.62 -14.15
CA LYS A 88 10.71 -4.50 -15.11
C LYS A 88 11.96 -3.62 -15.03
N PHE A 89 12.51 -3.43 -13.83
CA PHE A 89 13.67 -2.57 -13.55
C PHE A 89 14.74 -3.30 -12.73
N PRO A 90 15.44 -4.28 -13.33
CA PRO A 90 16.41 -5.10 -12.62
C PRO A 90 17.66 -4.31 -12.17
N SER A 91 17.95 -3.18 -12.81
CA SER A 91 19.08 -2.30 -12.46
C SER A 91 18.81 -1.35 -11.30
N TRP A 92 17.56 -1.24 -10.84
CA TRP A 92 17.20 -0.40 -9.70
C TRP A 92 17.67 -1.03 -8.39
N THR A 93 18.04 -0.20 -7.41
CA THR A 93 18.33 -0.67 -6.05
C THR A 93 17.06 -1.22 -5.39
N LYS A 94 17.19 -1.95 -4.28
CA LYS A 94 16.03 -2.48 -3.54
C LYS A 94 15.11 -1.37 -3.05
N GLU A 95 15.66 -0.23 -2.64
CA GLU A 95 14.91 0.94 -2.20
C GLU A 95 14.15 1.58 -3.36
N GLN A 96 14.79 1.68 -4.54
CA GLN A 96 14.13 2.17 -5.75
C GLN A 96 13.01 1.23 -6.19
N GLN A 97 13.23 -0.09 -6.13
CA GLN A 97 12.23 -1.11 -6.44
C GLN A 97 11.05 -1.08 -5.45
N LEU A 98 11.31 -0.88 -4.15
CA LEU A 98 10.27 -0.67 -3.16
C LEU A 98 9.45 0.59 -3.48
N ARG A 99 10.11 1.71 -3.76
CA ARG A 99 9.43 2.95 -4.14
C ARG A 99 8.57 2.78 -5.41
N GLY A 100 9.11 2.13 -6.43
CA GLY A 100 8.37 1.78 -7.65
C GLY A 100 7.18 0.86 -7.37
N GLY A 101 7.33 -0.11 -6.47
CA GLY A 101 6.25 -1.00 -6.06
C GLY A 101 5.11 -0.26 -5.35
N LEU A 102 5.44 0.71 -4.50
CA LEU A 102 4.44 1.56 -3.85
C LEU A 102 3.71 2.47 -4.85
N ALA A 103 4.42 3.06 -5.82
CA ALA A 103 3.78 3.83 -6.88
C ALA A 103 2.86 2.93 -7.73
N ALA A 104 3.37 1.77 -8.16
CA ALA A 104 2.59 0.81 -8.94
C ALA A 104 1.40 0.21 -8.17
N TYR A 105 1.42 0.20 -6.84
CA TYR A 105 0.25 -0.16 -6.03
C TYR A 105 -0.92 0.81 -6.25
N ASN A 106 -0.64 2.10 -6.50
CA ASN A 106 -1.64 3.11 -6.77
C ASN A 106 -2.07 3.20 -8.24
N VAL A 107 -1.12 3.05 -9.18
CA VAL A 107 -1.39 3.31 -10.62
C VAL A 107 -1.23 2.12 -11.55
N GLY A 108 -0.83 0.96 -11.02
CA GLY A 108 -0.43 -0.17 -11.83
C GLY A 108 0.98 -0.04 -12.40
N LEU A 109 1.57 -1.19 -12.77
CA LEU A 109 2.96 -1.30 -13.20
C LEU A 109 3.28 -0.50 -14.48
N ASP A 110 2.32 -0.41 -15.40
CA ASP A 110 2.54 0.18 -16.73
C ASP A 110 2.81 1.69 -16.65
N ASN A 111 2.26 2.35 -15.64
CA ASN A 111 2.43 3.77 -15.37
C ASN A 111 3.73 4.11 -14.61
N VAL A 112 4.53 3.11 -14.24
CA VAL A 112 5.87 3.31 -13.70
C VAL A 112 6.89 3.15 -14.83
N HIS A 113 7.50 4.26 -15.26
CA HIS A 113 8.39 4.31 -16.43
C HIS A 113 9.87 4.46 -16.09
N CYS A 114 10.21 5.37 -15.17
CA CYS A 114 11.59 5.63 -14.76
C CYS A 114 11.64 6.12 -13.31
N TYR A 115 12.80 6.02 -12.67
CA TYR A 115 12.92 6.32 -11.24
C TYR A 115 12.70 7.81 -10.92
N SER A 116 13.20 8.72 -11.76
CA SER A 116 13.09 10.17 -11.53
C SER A 116 11.65 10.71 -11.61
N ARG A 117 10.75 9.99 -12.29
CA ARG A 117 9.32 10.34 -12.46
C ARG A 117 8.39 9.24 -11.95
N VAL A 118 8.83 8.46 -10.95
CA VAL A 118 8.12 7.26 -10.46
C VAL A 118 6.69 7.54 -9.99
N ASP A 119 6.44 8.73 -9.44
CA ASP A 119 5.14 9.14 -8.90
C ASP A 119 4.31 9.99 -9.88
N GLU A 120 4.81 10.30 -11.08
CA GLU A 120 4.19 11.28 -11.99
C GLU A 120 2.72 10.98 -12.31
N MET A 121 2.39 9.70 -12.47
CA MET A 121 1.02 9.27 -12.79
C MET A 121 0.19 8.98 -11.53
N THR A 122 0.80 8.98 -10.34
CA THR A 122 0.12 8.64 -9.08
C THR A 122 -0.86 9.72 -8.66
N THR A 123 -1.87 9.34 -7.88
CA THR A 123 -2.81 10.29 -7.28
C THR A 123 -2.03 11.36 -6.52
N GLY A 124 -2.14 12.62 -6.95
CA GLY A 124 -1.41 13.75 -6.34
C GLY A 124 0.07 13.88 -6.75
N GLY A 125 0.59 12.99 -7.59
CA GLY A 125 1.99 13.05 -8.06
C GLY A 125 3.02 12.69 -7.00
N ASP A 126 2.61 12.06 -5.89
CA ASP A 126 3.43 11.92 -4.68
C ASP A 126 3.26 10.61 -3.91
N TYR A 127 2.51 9.62 -4.44
CA TYR A 127 1.99 8.52 -3.63
C TYR A 127 3.09 7.72 -2.90
N SER A 128 4.13 7.25 -3.62
CA SER A 128 5.20 6.45 -3.00
C SER A 128 6.04 7.27 -2.02
N MET A 129 6.29 8.54 -2.35
CA MET A 129 7.05 9.46 -1.49
C MET A 129 6.31 9.72 -0.17
N ASP A 130 5.03 10.03 -0.24
CA ASP A 130 4.20 10.30 0.95
C ASP A 130 4.05 9.03 1.81
N VAL A 131 3.81 7.86 1.19
CA VAL A 131 3.77 6.58 1.92
C VAL A 131 5.10 6.31 2.65
N LEU A 132 6.24 6.51 2.00
CA LEU A 132 7.55 6.30 2.63
C LEU A 132 7.80 7.29 3.78
N ALA A 133 7.42 8.56 3.63
CA ALA A 133 7.54 9.56 4.69
C ALA A 133 6.69 9.17 5.92
N ARG A 134 5.44 8.72 5.70
CA ARG A 134 4.56 8.20 6.76
C ARG A 134 5.13 6.93 7.38
N ALA A 135 5.69 6.02 6.59
CA ALA A 135 6.31 4.81 7.08
C ALA A 135 7.52 5.11 7.99
N GLN A 136 8.36 6.08 7.64
CA GLN A 136 9.44 6.53 8.52
C GLN A 136 8.93 7.01 9.88
N PHE A 137 7.83 7.77 9.90
CA PHE A 137 7.16 8.15 11.15
C PHE A 137 6.69 6.92 11.94
N TYR A 138 5.98 5.98 11.31
CA TYR A 138 5.49 4.79 12.01
C TYR A 138 6.61 3.88 12.53
N ARG A 139 7.70 3.74 11.78
CA ARG A 139 8.90 3.00 12.21
C ARG A 139 9.47 3.54 13.52
N ARG A 140 9.58 4.87 13.64
CA ARG A 140 10.02 5.55 14.88
C ARG A 140 9.02 5.42 16.04
N ASN A 141 7.78 5.03 15.75
CA ASN A 141 6.69 4.88 16.73
C ASN A 141 6.30 3.40 16.96
N GLY A 142 7.24 2.49 16.69
CA GLY A 142 7.17 1.07 17.06
C GLY A 142 6.28 0.20 16.17
N TYR A 143 6.11 0.60 14.91
CA TYR A 143 5.57 -0.26 13.84
C TYR A 143 6.72 -1.00 13.16
#